data_AF-A0A6C0EEK1-F1
#
_entry.id   AF-A0A6C0EEK1-F1
#
_cell.length_a   1.000
_cell.length_b   1.000
_cell.length_c   1.000
_cell.angle_alpha   90.00
_cell.angle_beta   90.00
_cell.angle_gamma   90.00
#
_symmetry.space_group_name_H-M   'P 1'
#
loop_
_entity.id
_entity.type
_entity.pdbx_description
1 polymer ?
#
loop_
_entity_poly.entity_id
_entity_poly.type
_entity_poly.pdbx_seq_one_letter_code
_entity_poly.pdbx_strand_id
1 'polypeptide(L)'
;MATVKKIHFKNNINKFFQFFFVQKLIQYINIISIIDYMKPDKILYGKDEFYPNINNKIYNVYKIDNIKKEKYMNRIFKYFIINQKDNINEKHFIGIDFEFNKISKNDRDVAMMQINLENNLEIGYIFLLYPPDLQLKSKKRLIKLLTVSEFIKILHGSESLDIPYLFNQLLIKKKLINKFCKNFYDTKYICDYINTNMKAQTLELKQQDGVVTKSCSIYDFLLDNKIVTKNQINMLEKNEEMMGPIYLININIYKLSDSLFNYTLYDVLYLPELIKKFIDINDNSILIISELSGLVNKYKRNIENKFNNLELQINNINNYFFIYKNKKFTLLNIWNNFYSTINDINIFKNINYFKNFFKIIIKYIVYYNIYLKFNILKKNKEQFLINDFDKYFKWLKLYPNVYKLLLTYNQLTLKYINKEFF
;
A
#
# COMPACT_ATOMS: atom_id res chain seq x y z
N MET A 1 -40.59 41.37 -11.99
CA MET A 1 -40.32 40.11 -12.75
C MET A 1 -39.13 39.29 -12.20
N ALA A 2 -38.90 39.25 -10.88
CA ALA A 2 -37.73 38.55 -10.28
C ALA A 2 -38.10 37.48 -9.22
N THR A 3 -39.38 37.17 -9.03
CA THR A 3 -39.86 36.27 -7.96
C THR A 3 -40.27 34.87 -8.44
N VAL A 4 -40.38 34.64 -9.76
CA VAL A 4 -40.83 33.33 -10.31
C VAL A 4 -39.66 32.35 -10.58
N LYS A 5 -38.41 32.82 -10.69
CA LYS A 5 -37.24 31.95 -10.95
C LYS A 5 -36.70 31.21 -9.70
N LYS A 6 -37.00 31.67 -8.48
CA LYS A 6 -36.50 31.05 -7.24
C LYS A 6 -37.27 29.78 -6.82
N ILE A 7 -38.54 29.67 -7.22
CA ILE A 7 -39.41 28.53 -6.85
C ILE A 7 -39.13 27.31 -7.73
N HIS A 8 -38.84 27.51 -9.02
CA HIS A 8 -38.49 26.40 -9.93
C HIS A 8 -37.15 25.73 -9.60
N PHE A 9 -36.18 26.50 -9.09
CA PHE A 9 -34.87 25.94 -8.72
C PHE A 9 -34.95 25.07 -7.45
N LYS A 10 -35.78 25.47 -6.47
CA LYS A 10 -35.98 24.71 -5.22
C LYS A 10 -36.73 23.39 -5.44
N ASN A 11 -37.71 23.38 -6.36
CA ASN A 11 -38.47 22.17 -6.69
C ASN A 11 -37.65 21.14 -7.49
N ASN A 12 -36.71 21.59 -8.34
CA ASN A 12 -35.82 20.67 -9.06
C ASN A 12 -34.75 20.06 -8.15
N ILE A 13 -34.25 20.80 -7.17
CA ILE A 13 -33.33 20.26 -6.15
C ILE A 13 -34.05 19.19 -5.31
N ASN A 14 -35.27 19.44 -4.85
CA ASN A 14 -36.03 18.43 -4.10
C ASN A 14 -36.31 17.16 -4.90
N LYS A 15 -36.68 17.28 -6.20
CA LYS A 15 -36.85 16.10 -7.06
C LYS A 15 -35.55 15.35 -7.29
N PHE A 16 -34.43 16.04 -7.44
CA PHE A 16 -33.11 15.43 -7.61
C PHE A 16 -32.67 14.68 -6.34
N PHE A 17 -32.83 15.28 -5.16
CA PHE A 17 -32.59 14.63 -3.88
C PHE A 17 -33.50 13.42 -3.65
N GLN A 18 -34.78 13.55 -3.98
CA GLN A 18 -35.76 12.46 -3.85
C GLN A 18 -35.44 11.30 -4.79
N PHE A 19 -35.01 11.57 -6.03
CA PHE A 19 -34.55 10.55 -6.98
C PHE A 19 -33.28 9.83 -6.48
N PHE A 20 -32.30 10.58 -5.95
CA PHE A 20 -31.08 10.00 -5.40
C PHE A 20 -31.35 9.15 -4.16
N PHE A 21 -32.29 9.58 -3.31
CA PHE A 21 -32.72 8.84 -2.13
C PHE A 21 -33.44 7.55 -2.53
N VAL A 22 -34.35 7.61 -3.51
CA VAL A 22 -35.06 6.44 -4.04
C VAL A 22 -34.09 5.44 -4.68
N GLN A 23 -33.09 5.89 -5.42
CA GLN A 23 -32.05 5.03 -6.00
C GLN A 23 -31.23 4.31 -4.92
N LYS A 24 -30.77 5.03 -3.88
CA LYS A 24 -30.09 4.41 -2.72
C LYS A 24 -31.01 3.47 -1.95
N LEU A 25 -32.29 3.80 -1.79
CA LEU A 25 -33.27 2.96 -1.10
C LEU A 25 -33.56 1.68 -1.88
N ILE A 26 -33.70 1.76 -3.21
CA ILE A 26 -33.87 0.60 -4.10
C ILE A 26 -32.62 -0.27 -4.07
N GLN A 27 -31.42 0.33 -4.10
CA GLN A 27 -30.17 -0.40 -3.96
C GLN A 27 -30.10 -1.11 -2.59
N TYR A 28 -30.48 -0.43 -1.50
CA TYR A 28 -30.53 -0.99 -0.14
C TYR A 28 -31.56 -2.12 0.02
N ILE A 29 -32.77 -1.95 -0.54
CA ILE A 29 -33.83 -2.98 -0.54
C ILE A 29 -33.39 -4.19 -1.38
N ASN A 30 -32.71 -3.97 -2.51
CA ASN A 30 -32.14 -5.05 -3.32
C ASN A 30 -30.97 -5.76 -2.63
N ILE A 31 -30.16 -5.05 -1.83
CA ILE A 31 -29.10 -5.66 -1.01
C ILE A 31 -29.70 -6.57 0.07
N ILE A 32 -30.74 -6.10 0.75
CA ILE A 32 -31.46 -6.87 1.78
C ILE A 32 -32.19 -8.07 1.19
N SER A 33 -32.78 -7.94 -0.02
CA SER A 33 -33.47 -9.07 -0.67
C SER A 33 -32.51 -10.13 -1.25
N ILE A 34 -31.23 -9.81 -1.47
CA ILE A 34 -30.22 -10.72 -2.04
C ILE A 34 -29.40 -11.44 -0.96
N ILE A 35 -29.32 -10.92 0.27
CA ILE A 35 -28.48 -11.46 1.33
C ILE A 35 -29.36 -11.86 2.52
N ASP A 36 -29.62 -13.17 2.66
CA ASP A 36 -30.26 -13.70 3.88
C ASP A 36 -29.49 -13.21 5.10
N TYR A 37 -30.17 -12.49 6.00
CA TYR A 37 -29.57 -11.93 7.20
C TYR A 37 -28.90 -13.04 8.03
N MET A 38 -27.62 -12.85 8.35
CA MET A 38 -26.89 -13.73 9.26
C MET A 38 -26.47 -12.92 10.48
N LYS A 39 -26.79 -13.42 11.68
CA LYS A 39 -26.37 -12.79 12.92
C LYS A 39 -24.83 -12.75 12.98
N PRO A 40 -24.20 -11.57 13.18
CA PRO A 40 -22.76 -11.46 13.34
C PRO A 40 -22.30 -12.05 14.68
N ASP A 41 -21.03 -12.46 14.73
CA ASP A 41 -20.39 -12.94 15.97
C ASP A 41 -20.12 -11.77 16.93
N LYS A 42 -19.84 -10.57 16.38
CA LYS A 42 -19.72 -9.32 17.14
C LYS A 42 -20.17 -8.13 16.30
N ILE A 43 -20.71 -7.12 16.95
CA ILE A 43 -21.02 -5.82 16.35
C ILE A 43 -20.16 -4.77 17.03
N LEU A 44 -19.50 -3.93 16.24
CA LEU A 44 -18.79 -2.75 16.73
C LEU A 44 -19.44 -1.49 16.19
N TYR A 45 -19.37 -0.41 16.96
CA TYR A 45 -19.89 0.89 16.56
C TYR A 45 -18.72 1.85 16.41
N GLY A 46 -18.52 2.39 15.20
CA GLY A 46 -17.38 3.26 14.90
C GLY A 46 -17.24 4.45 15.85
N LYS A 47 -18.36 5.01 16.30
CA LYS A 47 -18.40 6.11 17.28
C LYS A 47 -17.74 5.77 18.62
N ASP A 48 -17.66 4.49 18.97
CA ASP A 48 -17.11 4.00 20.23
C ASP A 48 -15.64 3.55 20.04
N GLU A 49 -15.29 3.04 18.86
CA GLU A 49 -13.96 2.49 18.56
C GLU A 49 -12.95 3.53 18.05
N PHE A 50 -13.41 4.60 17.39
CA PHE A 50 -12.56 5.58 16.72
C PHE A 50 -12.50 6.91 17.50
N TYR A 51 -11.61 7.80 17.06
CA TYR A 51 -11.57 9.18 17.55
C TYR A 51 -12.93 9.88 17.33
N PRO A 52 -13.41 10.73 18.25
CA PRO A 52 -14.74 11.33 18.16
C PRO A 52 -15.05 11.96 16.80
N ASN A 53 -16.23 11.65 16.26
CA ASN A 53 -16.80 12.20 15.02
C ASN A 53 -16.06 11.82 13.72
N ILE A 54 -15.11 10.87 13.71
CA ILE A 54 -14.44 10.47 12.46
C ILE A 54 -15.15 9.32 11.74
N ASN A 55 -15.84 8.43 12.47
CA ASN A 55 -16.46 7.24 11.90
C ASN A 55 -17.73 6.86 12.68
N ASN A 56 -18.86 6.70 11.99
CA ASN A 56 -20.15 6.30 12.56
C ASN A 56 -20.65 4.94 12.03
N LYS A 57 -19.78 4.19 11.33
CA LYS A 57 -20.16 2.92 10.70
C LYS A 57 -20.48 1.86 11.75
N ILE A 58 -21.36 0.94 11.39
CA ILE A 58 -21.60 -0.29 12.13
C ILE A 58 -20.79 -1.40 11.48
N TYR A 59 -19.92 -2.06 12.25
CA TYR A 59 -19.09 -3.16 11.77
C TYR A 59 -19.70 -4.50 12.19
N ASN A 60 -20.03 -5.33 11.21
CA ASN A 60 -20.48 -6.69 11.44
C ASN A 60 -19.29 -7.63 11.33
N VAL A 61 -18.91 -8.28 12.43
CA VAL A 61 -17.75 -9.17 12.51
C VAL A 61 -18.21 -10.62 12.41
N TYR A 62 -17.56 -11.40 11.57
CA TYR A 62 -17.86 -12.81 11.34
C TYR A 62 -16.58 -13.66 11.41
N LYS A 63 -16.62 -14.67 12.27
CA LYS A 63 -15.65 -15.76 12.34
C LYS A 63 -16.10 -16.88 11.41
N ILE A 64 -15.38 -17.13 10.33
CA ILE A 64 -15.75 -18.12 9.31
C ILE A 64 -15.31 -19.52 9.75
N ASP A 65 -16.13 -20.09 10.64
CA ASP A 65 -15.90 -21.39 11.31
C ASP A 65 -16.86 -22.50 10.82
N ASN A 66 -17.71 -22.21 9.83
CA ASN A 66 -18.60 -23.20 9.24
C ASN A 66 -19.08 -22.80 7.84
N ILE A 67 -19.65 -23.78 7.13
CA ILE A 67 -20.09 -23.63 5.75
C ILE A 67 -21.19 -22.58 5.54
N LYS A 68 -22.08 -22.38 6.52
CA LYS A 68 -23.16 -21.38 6.42
C LYS A 68 -22.55 -19.98 6.43
N LYS A 69 -21.61 -19.71 7.35
CA LYS A 69 -20.88 -18.45 7.41
C LYS A 69 -20.01 -18.22 6.17
N GLU A 70 -19.35 -19.27 5.67
CA GLU A 70 -18.59 -19.19 4.43
C GLU A 70 -19.47 -18.79 3.23
N LYS A 71 -20.66 -19.41 3.08
CA LYS A 71 -21.62 -19.05 2.04
C LYS A 71 -22.06 -17.59 2.15
N TYR A 72 -22.30 -17.10 3.37
CA TYR A 72 -22.65 -15.71 3.63
C TYR A 72 -21.52 -14.75 3.24
N MET A 73 -20.29 -14.98 3.71
CA MET A 73 -19.09 -14.23 3.31
C MET A 73 -18.96 -14.18 1.78
N ASN A 74 -19.14 -15.31 1.10
CA ASN A 74 -19.05 -15.41 -0.35
C ASN A 74 -20.13 -14.56 -1.09
N ARG A 75 -21.32 -14.38 -0.49
CA ARG A 75 -22.35 -13.46 -0.99
C ARG A 75 -21.92 -12.00 -0.80
N ILE A 76 -21.41 -11.63 0.38
CA ILE A 76 -20.88 -10.28 0.64
C ILE A 76 -19.73 -9.95 -0.32
N PHE A 77 -18.77 -10.86 -0.50
CA PHE A 77 -17.69 -10.68 -1.47
C PHE A 77 -18.22 -10.50 -2.89
N LYS A 78 -19.25 -11.27 -3.29
CA LYS A 78 -19.91 -11.11 -4.59
C LYS A 78 -20.47 -9.70 -4.75
N TYR A 79 -21.17 -9.23 -3.72
CA TYR A 79 -21.80 -7.92 -3.70
C TYR A 79 -20.77 -6.81 -3.89
N PHE A 80 -19.70 -6.79 -3.09
CA PHE A 80 -18.61 -5.81 -3.23
C PHE A 80 -18.03 -5.78 -4.66
N ILE A 81 -17.74 -6.96 -5.21
CA ILE A 81 -17.17 -7.09 -6.57
C ILE A 81 -18.13 -6.57 -7.65
N ILE A 82 -19.44 -6.79 -7.49
CA ILE A 82 -20.46 -6.32 -8.44
C ILE A 82 -20.67 -4.82 -8.28
N ASN A 83 -20.80 -4.35 -7.04
CA ASN A 83 -21.03 -2.95 -6.72
C ASN A 83 -19.97 -2.02 -7.34
N GLN A 84 -18.69 -2.42 -7.31
CA GLN A 84 -17.62 -1.66 -7.97
C GLN A 84 -17.79 -1.51 -9.48
N LYS A 85 -18.41 -2.49 -10.14
CA LYS A 85 -18.66 -2.44 -11.59
C LYS A 85 -19.81 -1.52 -11.92
N ASP A 86 -20.84 -1.53 -11.09
CA ASP A 86 -22.07 -0.76 -11.32
C ASP A 86 -21.89 0.70 -10.86
N ASN A 87 -21.06 0.92 -9.83
CA ASN A 87 -20.76 2.23 -9.25
C ASN A 87 -19.27 2.53 -9.31
N ILE A 88 -18.78 2.89 -10.51
CA ILE A 88 -17.34 3.08 -10.77
C ILE A 88 -16.67 4.18 -9.90
N ASN A 89 -17.46 5.14 -9.42
CA ASN A 89 -16.99 6.24 -8.57
C ASN A 89 -16.99 5.90 -7.07
N GLU A 90 -17.57 4.76 -6.67
CA GLU A 90 -17.57 4.35 -5.27
C GLU A 90 -16.21 3.79 -4.87
N LYS A 91 -15.61 4.36 -3.82
CA LYS A 91 -14.37 3.85 -3.24
C LYS A 91 -14.69 2.63 -2.39
N HIS A 92 -13.93 1.57 -2.60
CA HIS A 92 -13.98 0.36 -1.78
C HIS A 92 -12.61 0.14 -1.16
N PHE A 93 -12.61 -0.13 0.14
CA PHE A 93 -11.43 -0.33 0.96
C PHE A 93 -11.40 -1.76 1.47
N ILE A 94 -10.21 -2.36 1.43
CA ILE A 94 -9.94 -3.69 1.95
C ILE A 94 -8.74 -3.59 2.88
N GLY A 95 -9.00 -3.54 4.19
CA GLY A 95 -7.98 -3.77 5.21
C GLY A 95 -7.69 -5.26 5.31
N ILE A 96 -6.41 -5.64 5.30
CA ILE A 96 -5.98 -7.04 5.34
C ILE A 96 -4.90 -7.18 6.39
N ASP A 97 -4.98 -8.27 7.15
CA ASP A 97 -3.88 -8.73 7.99
C ASP A 97 -3.86 -10.27 8.05
N PHE A 98 -2.77 -10.82 8.57
CA PHE A 98 -2.60 -12.26 8.72
C PHE A 98 -1.96 -12.63 10.04
N GLU A 99 -2.46 -13.72 10.61
CA GLU A 99 -1.79 -14.41 11.71
C GLU A 99 -1.09 -15.68 11.25
N PHE A 100 0.02 -16.02 11.91
CA PHE A 100 0.84 -17.17 11.55
C PHE A 100 1.19 -18.06 12.75
N ASN A 101 0.95 -19.36 12.60
CA ASN A 101 1.42 -20.36 13.54
C ASN A 101 2.87 -20.72 13.26
N LYS A 102 3.63 -20.98 14.33
CA LYS A 102 4.99 -21.50 14.22
C LYS A 102 4.95 -23.00 13.94
N ILE A 103 5.54 -23.43 12.83
CA ILE A 103 5.68 -24.86 12.50
C ILE A 103 7.05 -25.36 12.95
N SER A 104 8.07 -24.55 12.67
CA SER A 104 9.47 -24.85 12.98
C SER A 104 10.17 -23.60 13.52
N LYS A 105 11.48 -23.68 13.79
CA LYS A 105 12.25 -22.48 14.18
C LYS A 105 12.23 -21.39 13.09
N ASN A 106 12.16 -21.80 11.83
CA ASN A 106 12.29 -20.90 10.68
C ASN A 106 11.02 -20.80 9.84
N ASP A 107 10.06 -21.72 10.02
CA ASP A 107 8.87 -21.81 9.19
C ASP A 107 7.63 -21.43 9.98
N ARG A 108 6.79 -20.65 9.32
CA ARG A 108 5.46 -20.29 9.80
C ARG A 108 4.44 -20.53 8.70
N ASP A 109 3.27 -20.99 9.10
CA ASP A 109 2.11 -21.14 8.23
C ASP A 109 1.04 -20.16 8.63
N VAL A 110 0.30 -19.68 7.63
CA VAL A 110 -0.89 -18.86 7.89
C VAL A 110 -1.82 -19.65 8.80
N ALA A 111 -2.35 -18.99 9.82
CA ALA A 111 -3.35 -19.53 10.73
C ALA A 111 -4.69 -18.81 10.55
N MET A 112 -4.63 -17.52 10.20
CA MET A 112 -5.81 -16.70 9.97
C MET A 112 -5.51 -15.57 9.00
N MET A 113 -6.55 -15.13 8.31
CA MET A 113 -6.59 -13.92 7.51
C MET A 113 -7.75 -13.07 8.00
N GLN A 114 -7.47 -11.80 8.24
CA GLN A 114 -8.43 -10.78 8.63
C GLN A 114 -8.72 -9.88 7.43
N ILE A 115 -10.00 -9.62 7.17
CA ILE A 115 -10.42 -8.75 6.06
C ILE A 115 -11.49 -7.79 6.55
N ASN A 116 -11.18 -6.50 6.54
CA ASN A 116 -12.16 -5.42 6.71
C ASN A 116 -12.60 -4.89 5.34
N LEU A 117 -13.89 -4.99 5.04
CA LEU A 117 -14.51 -4.48 3.83
C LEU A 117 -15.36 -3.25 4.13
N GLU A 118 -14.99 -2.14 3.51
CA GLU A 118 -15.74 -0.89 3.59
C GLU A 118 -15.97 -0.29 2.21
N ASN A 119 -17.07 0.42 2.08
CA ASN A 119 -17.36 1.30 0.96
C ASN A 119 -18.01 2.59 1.49
N ASN A 120 -18.76 3.33 0.67
CA ASN A 120 -19.39 4.58 1.09
C ASN A 120 -20.65 4.38 1.97
N LEU A 121 -21.03 3.13 2.29
CA LEU A 121 -22.17 2.82 3.14
C LEU A 121 -21.82 2.92 4.63
N GLU A 122 -22.81 3.11 5.49
CA GLU A 122 -22.63 3.14 6.96
C GLU A 122 -22.41 1.74 7.59
N ILE A 123 -22.12 0.73 6.78
CA ILE A 123 -21.92 -0.65 7.22
C ILE A 123 -20.55 -1.14 6.75
N GLY A 124 -19.75 -1.64 7.69
CA GLY A 124 -18.51 -2.37 7.44
C GLY A 124 -18.68 -3.86 7.72
N TYR A 125 -17.84 -4.69 7.09
CA TYR A 125 -17.81 -6.13 7.33
C TYR A 125 -16.39 -6.58 7.64
N ILE A 126 -16.19 -7.22 8.79
CA ILE A 126 -14.91 -7.83 9.15
C ILE A 126 -15.07 -9.34 9.12
N PHE A 127 -14.18 -10.00 8.39
CA PHE A 127 -14.14 -11.46 8.28
C PHE A 127 -12.82 -11.97 8.84
N LEU A 128 -12.91 -12.89 9.80
CA LEU A 128 -11.80 -13.73 10.23
C LEU A 128 -11.97 -15.08 9.53
N LEU A 129 -11.01 -15.51 8.73
CA LEU A 129 -11.08 -16.76 7.97
C LEU A 129 -9.73 -17.47 7.93
N TYR A 130 -9.75 -18.78 7.71
CA TYR A 130 -8.54 -19.54 7.39
C TYR A 130 -8.58 -19.91 5.89
N PRO A 131 -7.80 -19.24 5.02
CA PRO A 131 -7.95 -19.41 3.57
C PRO A 131 -7.77 -20.84 3.02
N PRO A 132 -6.92 -21.70 3.61
CA PRO A 132 -6.83 -23.11 3.23
C PRO A 132 -8.12 -23.92 3.43
N ASP A 133 -8.95 -23.59 4.43
CA ASP A 133 -10.20 -24.30 4.73
C ASP A 133 -11.38 -23.89 3.82
N LEU A 134 -11.22 -22.82 3.04
CA LEU A 134 -12.29 -22.34 2.17
C LEU A 134 -12.58 -23.34 1.05
N GLN A 135 -13.87 -23.54 0.76
CA GLN A 135 -14.26 -24.27 -0.45
C GLN A 135 -13.71 -23.58 -1.70
N LEU A 136 -13.42 -24.37 -2.74
CA LEU A 136 -12.82 -23.88 -3.98
C LEU A 136 -13.56 -22.67 -4.59
N LYS A 137 -14.90 -22.64 -4.51
CA LYS A 137 -15.72 -21.52 -5.00
C LYS A 137 -15.49 -20.24 -4.20
N SER A 138 -15.34 -20.35 -2.88
CA SER A 138 -15.09 -19.22 -1.97
C SER A 138 -13.64 -18.76 -2.06
N LYS A 139 -12.67 -19.68 -2.14
CA LYS A 139 -11.26 -19.34 -2.43
C LYS A 139 -11.11 -18.58 -3.74
N LYS A 140 -11.78 -19.02 -4.82
CA LYS A 140 -11.83 -18.28 -6.10
C LYS A 140 -12.45 -16.88 -5.94
N ARG A 141 -13.46 -16.73 -5.09
CA ARG A 141 -14.10 -15.43 -4.81
C ARG A 141 -13.16 -14.51 -4.05
N LEU A 142 -12.49 -15.02 -3.02
CA LEU A 142 -11.48 -14.29 -2.26
C LEU A 142 -10.37 -13.78 -3.17
N ILE A 143 -9.79 -14.64 -4.01
CA ILE A 143 -8.76 -14.23 -4.98
C ILE A 143 -9.31 -13.14 -5.93
N LYS A 144 -10.56 -13.26 -6.38
CA LYS A 144 -11.19 -12.24 -7.23
C LYS A 144 -11.35 -10.91 -6.50
N LEU A 145 -11.81 -10.94 -5.24
CA LEU A 145 -11.96 -9.76 -4.38
C LEU A 145 -10.63 -9.02 -4.22
N LEU A 146 -9.57 -9.73 -3.84
CA LEU A 146 -8.22 -9.18 -3.63
C LEU A 146 -7.58 -8.61 -4.91
N THR A 147 -8.06 -9.02 -6.09
CA THR A 147 -7.48 -8.64 -7.39
C THR A 147 -8.36 -7.71 -8.23
N VAL A 148 -9.40 -7.12 -7.63
CA VAL A 148 -10.08 -5.95 -8.20
C VAL A 148 -9.09 -4.78 -8.15
N SER A 149 -8.83 -4.16 -9.29
CA SER A 149 -7.73 -3.17 -9.42
C SER A 149 -8.12 -1.83 -8.82
N GLU A 150 -9.41 -1.53 -8.84
CA GLU A 150 -10.06 -0.32 -8.36
C GLU A 150 -10.08 -0.26 -6.83
N PHE A 151 -10.16 -1.41 -6.17
CA PHE A 151 -10.16 -1.51 -4.71
C PHE A 151 -8.85 -1.01 -4.11
N ILE A 152 -8.97 -0.29 -2.99
CA ILE A 152 -7.85 0.17 -2.18
C ILE A 152 -7.51 -0.95 -1.19
N LYS A 153 -6.40 -1.66 -1.43
CA LYS A 153 -5.91 -2.73 -0.55
C LYS A 153 -4.92 -2.13 0.44
N ILE A 154 -5.11 -2.41 1.72
CA ILE A 154 -4.38 -1.77 2.81
C ILE A 154 -3.82 -2.87 3.70
N LEU A 155 -2.50 -2.87 3.88
CA LEU A 155 -1.81 -3.65 4.90
C LEU A 155 -0.90 -2.71 5.71
N HIS A 156 -0.35 -3.18 6.81
CA HIS A 156 0.65 -2.45 7.59
C HIS A 156 1.88 -3.33 7.83
N GLY A 157 3.05 -2.93 7.34
CA GLY A 157 4.30 -3.65 7.62
C GLY A 157 4.35 -5.04 6.99
N SER A 158 3.76 -5.20 5.81
CA SER A 158 3.40 -6.51 5.21
C SER A 158 4.54 -7.32 4.61
N GLU A 159 5.77 -6.83 4.70
CA GLU A 159 6.89 -7.32 3.90
C GLU A 159 7.39 -8.72 4.30
N SER A 160 7.34 -9.01 5.59
CA SER A 160 8.02 -10.13 6.22
C SER A 160 7.28 -11.46 6.01
N LEU A 161 5.95 -11.48 6.26
CA LEU A 161 5.13 -12.70 6.24
C LEU A 161 3.93 -12.59 5.30
N ASP A 162 3.18 -11.49 5.33
CA ASP A 162 1.93 -11.33 4.58
C ASP A 162 2.15 -11.37 3.06
N ILE A 163 3.06 -10.54 2.56
CA ILE A 163 3.37 -10.49 1.12
C ILE A 163 3.94 -11.82 0.62
N PRO A 164 4.89 -12.48 1.33
CA PRO A 164 5.29 -13.85 1.01
C PRO A 164 4.13 -14.83 0.90
N TYR A 165 3.23 -14.85 1.89
CA TYR A 165 2.06 -15.73 1.85
C TYR A 165 1.14 -15.40 0.66
N LEU A 166 0.77 -14.12 0.51
CA LEU A 166 -0.07 -13.62 -0.57
C LEU A 166 0.49 -13.99 -1.93
N PHE A 167 1.79 -13.79 -2.15
CA PHE A 167 2.40 -13.96 -3.48
C PHE A 167 2.75 -15.41 -3.78
N ASN A 168 3.26 -16.16 -2.80
CA ASN A 168 3.78 -17.50 -3.03
C ASN A 168 2.75 -18.60 -2.82
N GLN A 169 1.68 -18.35 -2.05
CA GLN A 169 0.69 -19.38 -1.70
C GLN A 169 -0.73 -19.03 -2.15
N LEU A 170 -1.18 -17.79 -1.99
CA LEU A 170 -2.57 -17.44 -2.30
C LEU A 170 -2.79 -17.03 -3.78
N LEU A 171 -2.03 -16.06 -4.27
CA LEU A 171 -2.20 -15.51 -5.62
C LEU A 171 -1.39 -16.29 -6.66
N ILE A 172 -0.13 -16.64 -6.37
CA ILE A 172 0.85 -17.44 -7.15
C ILE A 172 1.15 -16.89 -8.56
N LYS A 173 0.12 -16.66 -9.37
CA LYS A 173 0.22 -16.19 -10.75
C LYS A 173 0.58 -14.71 -10.79
N LYS A 174 1.64 -14.38 -11.54
CA LYS A 174 2.08 -13.00 -11.82
C LYS A 174 0.95 -12.04 -12.21
N LYS A 175 -0.01 -12.49 -13.03
CA LYS A 175 -1.17 -11.67 -13.44
C LYS A 175 -2.04 -11.25 -12.26
N LEU A 176 -2.24 -12.13 -11.27
CA LEU A 176 -3.03 -11.85 -10.07
C LEU A 176 -2.26 -10.94 -9.13
N ILE A 177 -0.97 -11.19 -8.94
CA ILE A 177 -0.09 -10.32 -8.14
C ILE A 177 -0.05 -8.90 -8.73
N ASN A 178 0.12 -8.75 -10.04
CA ASN A 178 0.07 -7.45 -10.71
C ASN A 178 -1.25 -6.71 -10.51
N LYS A 179 -2.38 -7.43 -10.41
CA LYS A 179 -3.68 -6.82 -10.12
C LYS A 179 -3.82 -6.43 -8.66
N PHE A 180 -3.33 -7.26 -7.74
CA PHE A 180 -3.29 -6.95 -6.31
C PHE A 180 -2.47 -5.68 -6.04
N CYS A 181 -1.29 -5.55 -6.66
CA CYS A 181 -0.41 -4.40 -6.46
C CYS A 181 -0.95 -3.06 -7.02
N LYS A 182 -2.02 -3.05 -7.81
CA LYS A 182 -2.69 -1.79 -8.19
C LYS A 182 -3.49 -1.27 -7.00
N ASN A 183 -3.39 0.01 -6.65
CA ASN A 183 -4.06 0.57 -5.46
C ASN A 183 -3.78 -0.23 -4.17
N PHE A 184 -2.54 -0.73 -4.02
CA PHE A 184 -2.06 -1.37 -2.80
C PHE A 184 -1.24 -0.37 -1.98
N TYR A 185 -1.59 -0.19 -0.71
CA TYR A 185 -0.94 0.71 0.21
C TYR A 185 -0.45 -0.08 1.42
N ASP A 186 0.84 0.02 1.70
CA ASP A 186 1.40 -0.40 2.96
C ASP A 186 1.58 0.84 3.85
N THR A 187 0.79 0.92 4.91
CA THR A 187 0.72 2.11 5.76
C THR A 187 2.02 2.35 6.53
N LYS A 188 2.85 1.32 6.74
CA LYS A 188 4.17 1.49 7.35
C LYS A 188 5.07 2.39 6.49
N TYR A 189 5.07 2.22 5.16
CA TYR A 189 5.89 3.07 4.29
C TYR A 189 5.36 4.49 4.17
N ILE A 190 4.05 4.69 4.38
CA ILE A 190 3.47 6.03 4.51
C ILE A 190 3.96 6.70 5.80
N CYS A 191 3.96 5.97 6.93
CA CYS A 191 4.54 6.46 8.18
C CYS A 191 6.04 6.78 8.03
N ASP A 192 6.83 5.87 7.45
CA ASP A 192 8.28 6.07 7.22
C ASP A 192 8.53 7.33 6.37
N TYR A 193 7.68 7.58 5.35
CA TYR A 193 7.73 8.80 4.55
C TYR A 193 7.45 10.06 5.37
N ILE A 194 6.36 10.08 6.13
CA ILE A 194 5.97 11.23 6.96
C ILE A 194 7.07 11.57 7.96
N ASN A 195 7.60 10.56 8.66
CA ASN A 195 8.67 10.74 9.63
C ASN A 195 9.94 11.27 8.97
N THR A 196 10.27 10.81 7.77
CA THR A 196 11.43 11.33 7.03
C THR A 196 11.21 12.78 6.58
N ASN A 197 10.00 13.13 6.12
CA ASN A 197 9.64 14.49 5.71
C ASN A 197 9.65 15.47 6.90
N MET A 198 9.08 15.08 8.04
CA MET A 198 9.11 15.88 9.27
C MET A 198 10.53 16.09 9.79
N LYS A 199 11.38 15.07 9.72
CA LYS A 199 12.81 15.21 10.03
C LYS A 199 13.48 16.24 9.13
N ALA A 200 13.24 16.19 7.82
CA ALA A 200 13.79 17.16 6.87
C ALA A 200 13.35 18.59 7.22
N GLN A 201 12.06 18.80 7.48
CA GLN A 201 11.51 20.11 7.86
C GLN A 201 12.03 20.61 9.23
N THR A 202 12.23 19.70 10.19
CA THR A 202 12.71 20.05 11.54
C THR A 202 14.21 20.35 11.55
N LEU A 203 15.00 19.62 10.75
CA LEU A 203 16.43 19.89 10.53
C LEU A 203 16.65 21.25 9.85
N GLU A 204 15.70 21.73 9.05
CA GLU A 204 15.71 23.09 8.48
C GLU A 204 15.34 24.18 9.52
N LEU A 205 14.61 23.82 10.59
CA LEU A 205 14.07 24.80 11.53
C LEU A 205 14.84 24.97 12.84
N LYS A 206 15.51 23.94 13.42
CA LYS A 206 16.34 24.12 14.64
C LYS A 206 17.47 23.09 14.82
N GLN A 207 18.67 23.61 15.12
CA GLN A 207 19.78 22.95 15.82
C GLN A 207 19.49 22.73 17.34
N GLN A 208 18.25 22.43 17.73
CA GLN A 208 17.91 22.28 19.15
C GLN A 208 17.17 20.96 19.40
N ASP A 209 17.79 20.16 20.25
CA ASP A 209 17.32 18.96 20.96
C ASP A 209 16.65 17.87 20.12
N GLY A 210 17.46 16.86 19.80
CA GLY A 210 17.08 15.48 19.47
C GLY A 210 15.76 15.31 18.71
N VAL A 211 15.82 15.21 17.39
CA VAL A 211 14.65 14.85 16.57
C VAL A 211 14.18 13.45 16.97
N VAL A 212 13.17 13.37 17.84
CA VAL A 212 12.57 12.09 18.27
C VAL A 212 11.87 11.50 17.05
N THR A 213 12.45 10.42 16.55
CA THR A 213 11.88 9.69 15.42
C THR A 213 10.65 8.96 15.92
N LYS A 214 9.46 9.33 15.45
CA LYS A 214 8.25 8.62 15.85
C LYS A 214 8.29 7.17 15.37
N SER A 215 7.74 6.27 16.17
CA SER A 215 7.62 4.86 15.82
C SER A 215 6.61 4.68 14.68
N CYS A 216 6.87 3.72 13.81
CA CYS A 216 5.92 3.31 12.77
C CYS A 216 5.25 1.97 13.09
N SER A 217 5.08 1.68 14.39
CA SER A 217 4.11 0.68 14.83
C SER A 217 2.70 1.14 14.43
N ILE A 218 1.78 0.19 14.25
CA ILE A 218 0.40 0.54 13.86
C ILE A 218 -0.27 1.40 14.93
N TYR A 219 -0.13 1.08 16.23
CA TYR A 219 -0.77 1.82 17.32
C TYR A 219 -0.25 3.26 17.46
N ASP A 220 1.07 3.46 17.35
CA ASP A 220 1.65 4.80 17.36
C ASP A 220 1.13 5.61 16.16
N PHE A 221 1.10 4.99 14.98
CA PHE A 221 0.67 5.66 13.77
C PHE A 221 -0.82 6.03 13.80
N LEU A 222 -1.67 5.17 14.38
CA LEU A 222 -3.09 5.45 14.59
C LEU A 222 -3.31 6.60 15.58
N LEU A 223 -2.55 6.63 16.68
CA LEU A 223 -2.65 7.67 17.71
C LEU A 223 -2.17 9.03 17.17
N ASP A 224 -1.01 9.05 16.52
CA ASP A 224 -0.42 10.25 15.91
C ASP A 224 -1.36 10.91 14.90
N ASN A 225 -2.09 10.08 14.16
CA ASN A 225 -3.05 10.52 13.17
C ASN A 225 -4.45 10.70 13.74
N LYS A 226 -4.67 10.68 15.06
CA LYS A 226 -6.01 10.86 15.67
C LYS A 226 -7.07 9.97 15.02
N ILE A 227 -6.72 8.70 14.75
CA ILE A 227 -7.68 7.66 14.34
C ILE A 227 -8.29 7.02 15.59
N VAL A 228 -7.49 6.91 16.63
CA VAL A 228 -7.86 6.41 17.96
C VAL A 228 -7.40 7.40 19.02
N THR A 229 -8.03 7.36 20.20
CA THR A 229 -7.59 8.09 21.40
C THR A 229 -6.63 7.24 22.22
N LYS A 230 -5.94 7.87 23.17
CA LYS A 230 -5.06 7.15 24.10
C LYS A 230 -5.82 6.12 24.95
N ASN A 231 -7.10 6.38 25.29
CA ASN A 231 -7.91 5.43 26.03
C ASN A 231 -8.15 4.14 25.22
N GLN A 232 -8.42 4.26 23.92
CA GLN A 232 -8.56 3.08 23.06
C GLN A 232 -7.23 2.33 22.94
N ILE A 233 -6.10 3.03 22.79
CA ILE A 233 -4.78 2.39 22.80
C ILE A 233 -4.56 1.59 24.10
N ASN A 234 -4.83 2.18 25.26
CA ASN A 234 -4.67 1.49 26.54
C ASN A 234 -5.57 0.24 26.65
N MET A 235 -6.76 0.26 26.04
CA MET A 235 -7.63 -0.92 25.97
C MET A 235 -7.04 -2.03 25.08
N LEU A 236 -6.44 -1.65 23.95
CA LEU A 236 -5.77 -2.60 23.05
C LEU A 236 -4.55 -3.23 23.71
N GLU A 237 -3.70 -2.41 24.35
CA GLU A 237 -2.52 -2.86 25.12
C GLU A 237 -2.93 -3.85 26.22
N LYS A 238 -3.99 -3.53 26.99
CA LYS A 238 -4.51 -4.44 28.02
C LYS A 238 -5.04 -5.76 27.45
N ASN A 239 -5.66 -5.73 26.26
CA ASN A 239 -6.12 -6.95 25.60
C ASN A 239 -4.93 -7.81 25.13
N GLU A 240 -3.87 -7.19 24.62
CA GLU A 240 -2.63 -7.87 24.24
C GLU A 240 -1.92 -8.51 25.46
N GLU A 241 -1.86 -7.80 26.59
CA GLU A 241 -1.34 -8.33 27.86
C GLU A 241 -2.13 -9.56 28.33
N MET A 242 -3.47 -9.51 28.27
CA MET A 242 -4.34 -10.63 28.64
C MET A 242 -4.21 -11.83 27.70
N MET A 243 -3.95 -11.58 26.42
CA MET A 243 -3.73 -12.62 25.41
C MET A 243 -2.37 -13.31 25.61
N GLY A 244 -1.36 -12.54 26.03
CA GLY A 244 0.03 -12.97 26.02
C GLY A 244 0.67 -12.83 24.64
N PRO A 245 1.98 -13.09 24.50
CA PRO A 245 2.71 -12.82 23.27
C PRO A 245 2.19 -13.66 22.10
N ILE A 246 1.74 -13.01 21.02
CA ILE A 246 1.13 -13.66 19.85
C ILE A 246 1.99 -14.79 19.26
N TYR A 247 3.32 -14.62 19.27
CA TYR A 247 4.27 -15.60 18.73
C TYR A 247 4.37 -16.90 19.55
N LEU A 248 3.77 -16.96 20.75
CA LEU A 248 3.67 -18.16 21.59
C LEU A 248 2.30 -18.85 21.49
N ILE A 249 1.33 -18.22 20.85
CA ILE A 249 -0.05 -18.70 20.79
C ILE A 249 -0.23 -19.54 19.53
N ASN A 250 -0.82 -20.73 19.69
CA ASN A 250 -1.28 -21.52 18.55
C ASN A 250 -2.70 -21.11 18.18
N ILE A 251 -2.83 -20.45 17.05
CA ILE A 251 -4.05 -19.82 16.56
C ILE A 251 -4.88 -20.86 15.80
N ASN A 252 -6.14 -21.00 16.20
CA ASN A 252 -7.11 -21.89 15.56
C ASN A 252 -8.46 -21.18 15.46
N ILE A 253 -8.93 -20.91 14.24
CA ILE A 253 -10.17 -20.18 13.98
C ILE A 253 -11.40 -20.81 14.64
N TYR A 254 -11.42 -22.13 14.82
CA TYR A 254 -12.54 -22.84 15.46
C TYR A 254 -12.53 -22.68 16.99
N LYS A 255 -11.41 -22.24 17.58
CA LYS A 255 -11.17 -22.15 19.03
C LYS A 255 -10.44 -20.86 19.43
N LEU A 256 -10.87 -19.71 18.90
CA LEU A 256 -10.34 -18.40 19.32
C LEU A 256 -10.83 -18.06 20.73
N SER A 257 -9.93 -17.61 21.61
CA SER A 257 -10.30 -16.93 22.85
C SER A 257 -10.88 -15.55 22.55
N ASP A 258 -11.64 -14.98 23.48
CA ASP A 258 -12.18 -13.63 23.32
C ASP A 258 -11.09 -12.57 23.16
N SER A 259 -9.97 -12.73 23.89
CA SER A 259 -8.83 -11.81 23.79
C SER A 259 -8.15 -11.86 22.42
N LEU A 260 -7.93 -13.05 21.86
CA LEU A 260 -7.37 -13.23 20.53
C LEU A 260 -8.35 -12.79 19.43
N PHE A 261 -9.64 -13.07 19.61
CA PHE A 261 -10.70 -12.59 18.71
C PHE A 261 -10.72 -11.05 18.67
N ASN A 262 -10.61 -10.40 19.83
CA ASN A 262 -10.51 -8.95 19.93
C ASN A 262 -9.19 -8.40 19.38
N TYR A 263 -8.05 -9.05 19.62
CA TYR A 263 -6.77 -8.59 19.07
C TYR A 263 -6.87 -8.51 17.54
N THR A 264 -7.25 -9.62 16.93
CA THR A 264 -7.22 -9.82 15.47
C THR A 264 -8.22 -8.94 14.71
N LEU A 265 -9.35 -8.56 15.32
CA LEU A 265 -10.30 -7.65 14.66
C LEU A 265 -9.76 -6.21 14.57
N TYR A 266 -8.97 -5.78 15.56
CA TYR A 266 -8.49 -4.40 15.65
C TYR A 266 -7.32 -4.11 14.71
N ASP A 267 -6.56 -5.13 14.30
CA ASP A 267 -5.47 -4.98 13.32
C ASP A 267 -5.96 -4.51 11.94
N VAL A 268 -7.20 -4.83 11.58
CA VAL A 268 -7.82 -4.42 10.30
C VAL A 268 -8.91 -3.37 10.43
N LEU A 269 -9.48 -3.16 11.62
CA LEU A 269 -10.58 -2.22 11.85
C LEU A 269 -10.17 -0.80 11.44
N TYR A 270 -8.99 -0.36 11.86
CA TYR A 270 -8.59 1.04 11.72
C TYR A 270 -7.94 1.39 10.38
N LEU A 271 -7.50 0.40 9.60
CA LEU A 271 -6.74 0.61 8.36
C LEU A 271 -7.49 1.47 7.32
N PRO A 272 -8.80 1.29 7.05
CA PRO A 272 -9.51 2.13 6.09
C PRO A 272 -9.58 3.61 6.50
N GLU A 273 -9.87 3.93 7.76
CA GLU A 273 -9.88 5.33 8.22
C GLU A 273 -8.48 5.96 8.20
N LEU A 274 -7.46 5.17 8.56
CA LEU A 274 -6.09 5.62 8.48
C LEU A 274 -5.70 5.99 7.03
N ILE A 275 -6.02 5.15 6.05
CA ILE A 275 -5.64 5.45 4.65
C ILE A 275 -6.44 6.62 4.07
N LYS A 276 -7.72 6.80 4.44
CA LYS A 276 -8.58 7.91 3.99
C LYS A 276 -7.93 9.26 4.25
N LYS A 277 -7.26 9.44 5.41
CA LYS A 277 -6.52 10.66 5.76
C LYS A 277 -5.45 11.05 4.74
N PHE A 278 -4.88 10.09 4.02
CA PHE A 278 -3.77 10.35 3.09
C PHE A 278 -4.24 10.44 1.65
N ILE A 279 -5.19 9.59 1.24
CA ILE A 279 -5.64 9.55 -0.16
C ILE A 279 -6.58 10.70 -0.51
N ASP A 280 -7.34 11.24 0.44
CA ASP A 280 -8.30 12.32 0.17
C ASP A 280 -7.62 13.69 0.03
N ILE A 281 -6.37 13.82 0.49
CA ILE A 281 -5.54 15.02 0.34
C ILE A 281 -4.95 15.14 -1.10
N ASN A 282 -5.11 14.11 -1.93
CA ASN A 282 -4.57 14.04 -3.30
C ASN A 282 -3.06 14.33 -3.37
N ASP A 283 -2.32 13.87 -2.36
CA ASP A 283 -0.86 13.97 -2.36
C ASP A 283 -0.26 12.90 -3.28
N ASN A 284 0.38 13.35 -4.37
CA ASN A 284 1.09 12.49 -5.33
C ASN A 284 2.11 11.57 -4.65
N SER A 285 2.64 11.97 -3.49
CA SER A 285 3.61 11.20 -2.72
C SER A 285 3.04 9.85 -2.26
N ILE A 286 1.77 9.83 -1.87
CA ILE A 286 1.08 8.61 -1.43
C ILE A 286 0.85 7.65 -2.60
N LEU A 287 0.56 8.20 -3.79
CA LEU A 287 0.47 7.41 -5.02
C LEU A 287 1.83 6.82 -5.42
N ILE A 288 2.92 7.58 -5.28
CA ILE A 288 4.29 7.09 -5.50
C ILE A 288 4.60 5.96 -4.52
N ILE A 289 4.30 6.11 -3.24
CA ILE A 289 4.52 5.05 -2.22
C ILE A 289 3.74 3.78 -2.57
N SER A 290 2.48 3.90 -3.01
CA SER A 290 1.68 2.75 -3.44
C SER A 290 2.35 1.99 -4.59
N GLU A 291 2.73 2.72 -5.65
CA GLU A 291 3.40 2.13 -6.82
C GLU A 291 4.76 1.50 -6.45
N LEU A 292 5.55 2.19 -5.62
CA LEU A 292 6.84 1.68 -5.14
C LEU A 292 6.67 0.41 -4.30
N SER A 293 5.69 0.37 -3.41
CA SER A 293 5.43 -0.79 -2.56
C SER A 293 5.15 -2.03 -3.40
N GLY A 294 4.24 -1.90 -4.37
CA GLY A 294 3.92 -2.99 -5.31
C GLY A 294 5.11 -3.37 -6.20
N LEU A 295 5.85 -2.41 -6.72
CA LEU A 295 7.02 -2.63 -7.55
C LEU A 295 8.15 -3.36 -6.80
N VAL A 296 8.46 -2.90 -5.59
CA VAL A 296 9.56 -3.40 -4.76
C VAL A 296 9.27 -4.81 -4.26
N ASN A 297 8.04 -5.05 -3.78
CA ASN A 297 7.60 -6.38 -3.40
C ASN A 297 7.77 -7.40 -4.54
N LYS A 298 7.51 -7.00 -5.79
CA LYS A 298 7.63 -7.90 -6.95
C LYS A 298 9.07 -8.25 -7.32
N TYR A 299 10.00 -7.31 -7.32
CA TYR A 299 11.39 -7.64 -7.69
C TYR A 299 12.11 -8.38 -6.56
N LYS A 300 11.88 -8.03 -5.29
CA LYS A 300 12.47 -8.72 -4.14
C LYS A 300 12.07 -10.20 -4.05
N ARG A 301 10.89 -10.53 -4.58
CA ARG A 301 10.34 -11.90 -4.63
C ARG A 301 10.48 -12.56 -6.01
N ASN A 302 11.30 -12.02 -6.92
CA ASN A 302 11.59 -12.59 -8.25
C ASN A 302 10.34 -12.81 -9.14
N ILE A 303 9.26 -12.05 -8.93
CA ILE A 303 8.08 -12.05 -9.81
C ILE A 303 8.35 -11.24 -11.08
N GLU A 304 9.26 -10.26 -10.97
CA GLU A 304 9.69 -9.40 -12.07
C GLU A 304 11.22 -9.19 -12.05
N ASN A 305 11.89 -9.75 -13.05
CA ASN A 305 13.37 -9.77 -13.10
C ASN A 305 13.98 -8.52 -13.74
N LYS A 306 13.17 -7.57 -14.23
CA LYS A 306 13.68 -6.39 -14.94
C LYS A 306 14.59 -5.54 -14.07
N PHE A 307 14.20 -5.30 -12.81
CA PHE A 307 15.05 -4.58 -11.86
C PHE A 307 16.31 -5.36 -11.51
N ASN A 308 16.20 -6.66 -11.21
CA ASN A 308 17.35 -7.49 -10.83
C ASN A 308 18.38 -7.58 -11.98
N ASN A 309 17.92 -7.69 -13.23
CA ASN A 309 18.78 -7.65 -14.41
C ASN A 309 19.45 -6.28 -14.58
N LEU A 310 18.71 -5.19 -14.34
CA LEU A 310 19.27 -3.84 -14.37
C LEU A 310 20.35 -3.66 -13.29
N GLU A 311 20.08 -4.11 -12.06
CA GLU A 311 21.02 -4.05 -10.95
C GLU A 311 22.34 -4.77 -11.26
N LEU A 312 22.25 -6.00 -11.81
CA LEU A 312 23.44 -6.73 -12.27
C LEU A 312 24.22 -5.96 -13.33
N GLN A 313 23.53 -5.42 -14.34
CA GLN A 313 24.17 -4.63 -15.40
C GLN A 313 24.86 -3.38 -14.85
N ILE A 314 24.17 -2.60 -14.01
CA ILE A 314 24.70 -1.38 -13.40
C ILE A 314 25.92 -1.68 -12.54
N ASN A 315 25.88 -2.74 -11.74
CA ASN A 315 27.00 -3.10 -10.89
C ASN A 315 28.25 -3.51 -11.70
N ASN A 316 28.07 -4.16 -12.85
CA ASN A 316 29.17 -4.56 -13.73
C ASN A 316 29.88 -3.37 -14.41
N ILE A 317 29.18 -2.25 -14.62
CA ILE A 317 29.74 -1.09 -15.36
C ILE A 317 30.30 0.01 -14.46
N ASN A 318 30.27 -0.14 -13.14
CA ASN A 318 30.77 0.86 -12.19
C ASN A 318 32.21 1.34 -12.49
N ASN A 319 33.06 0.40 -12.90
CA ASN A 319 34.48 0.63 -13.14
C ASN A 319 34.79 1.08 -14.57
N TYR A 320 33.77 1.27 -15.40
CA TYR A 320 33.94 1.80 -16.75
C TYR A 320 34.24 3.29 -16.67
N PHE A 321 34.83 3.84 -17.72
CA PHE A 321 35.32 5.22 -17.72
C PHE A 321 35.20 5.87 -19.09
N PHE A 322 35.32 7.19 -19.12
CA PHE A 322 35.57 7.95 -20.35
C PHE A 322 36.74 8.90 -20.12
N ILE A 323 37.25 9.44 -21.22
CA ILE A 323 38.32 10.44 -21.22
C ILE A 323 37.74 11.76 -21.67
N TYR A 324 37.94 12.81 -20.88
CA TYR A 324 37.53 14.17 -21.21
C TYR A 324 38.63 15.14 -20.79
N LYS A 325 39.05 16.04 -21.70
CA LYS A 325 40.17 16.99 -21.47
C LYS A 325 41.42 16.30 -20.89
N ASN A 326 41.81 15.17 -21.48
CA ASN A 326 42.95 14.32 -21.05
C ASN A 326 42.86 13.76 -19.62
N LYS A 327 41.69 13.83 -18.96
CA LYS A 327 41.43 13.25 -17.64
C LYS A 327 40.51 12.04 -17.75
N LYS A 328 40.81 11.01 -16.96
CA LYS A 328 40.00 9.79 -16.86
C LYS A 328 38.93 9.96 -15.79
N PHE A 329 37.67 9.74 -16.16
CA PHE A 329 36.55 9.78 -15.23
C PHE A 329 35.86 8.42 -15.19
N THR A 330 35.84 7.77 -14.02
CA THR A 330 35.07 6.53 -13.83
C THR A 330 33.60 6.84 -13.56
N LEU A 331 32.70 5.99 -14.05
CA LEU A 331 31.26 6.12 -13.83
C LEU A 331 30.91 6.12 -12.33
N LEU A 332 31.55 5.28 -11.52
CA LEU A 332 31.31 5.24 -10.07
C LEU A 332 31.59 6.56 -9.37
N ASN A 333 32.69 7.24 -9.70
CA ASN A 333 33.04 8.52 -9.09
C ASN A 333 32.02 9.62 -9.45
N ILE A 334 31.58 9.67 -10.71
CA ILE A 334 30.55 10.64 -11.13
C ILE A 334 29.23 10.37 -10.41
N TRP A 335 28.84 9.10 -10.30
CA TRP A 335 27.67 8.70 -9.53
C TRP A 335 27.77 9.15 -8.07
N ASN A 336 28.89 8.90 -7.39
CA ASN A 336 29.06 9.27 -5.99
C ASN A 336 28.96 10.77 -5.78
N ASN A 337 29.60 11.56 -6.65
CA ASN A 337 29.55 13.03 -6.62
C ASN A 337 28.13 13.54 -6.89
N PHE A 338 27.45 12.99 -7.90
CA PHE A 338 26.06 13.34 -8.17
C PHE A 338 25.16 13.01 -6.98
N TYR A 339 25.26 11.79 -6.46
CA TYR A 339 24.40 11.29 -5.39
C TYR A 339 24.55 12.10 -4.10
N SER A 340 25.75 12.59 -3.79
CA SER A 340 25.97 13.50 -2.66
C SER A 340 25.37 14.89 -2.90
N THR A 341 25.38 15.41 -4.13
CA THR A 341 24.76 16.70 -4.45
C THR A 341 23.23 16.69 -4.49
N ILE A 342 22.60 15.56 -4.74
CA ILE A 342 21.13 15.42 -4.77
C ILE A 342 20.56 14.91 -3.43
N ASN A 343 21.26 15.15 -2.31
CA ASN A 343 20.83 14.59 -1.04
C ASN A 343 19.45 15.04 -0.58
N ASP A 344 19.06 16.26 -0.96
CA ASP A 344 17.86 16.92 -0.44
C ASP A 344 16.62 16.75 -1.33
N ILE A 345 16.77 16.23 -2.56
CA ILE A 345 15.72 16.37 -3.58
C ILE A 345 14.67 15.24 -3.51
N ASN A 346 14.87 14.20 -2.68
CA ASN A 346 13.85 13.17 -2.55
C ASN A 346 13.90 12.38 -1.25
N ILE A 347 12.83 12.52 -0.48
CA ILE A 347 12.59 11.85 0.80
C ILE A 347 12.41 10.33 0.62
N PHE A 348 11.90 9.85 -0.53
CA PHE A 348 11.64 8.42 -0.73
C PHE A 348 12.89 7.54 -0.69
N LYS A 349 14.06 8.07 -1.07
CA LYS A 349 15.33 7.31 -1.05
C LYS A 349 15.82 7.02 0.38
N ASN A 350 15.32 7.77 1.36
CA ASN A 350 15.67 7.63 2.77
C ASN A 350 14.78 6.59 3.47
N ILE A 351 13.68 6.17 2.85
CA ILE A 351 12.89 5.02 3.30
C ILE A 351 13.71 3.77 3.02
N ASN A 352 14.15 3.09 4.08
CA ASN A 352 15.10 1.98 4.00
C ASN A 352 14.65 0.90 3.00
N TYR A 353 13.34 0.63 2.96
CA TYR A 353 12.76 -0.37 2.07
C TYR A 353 12.95 -0.05 0.57
N PHE A 354 12.93 1.23 0.19
CA PHE A 354 13.05 1.71 -1.19
C PHE A 354 14.47 2.14 -1.56
N LYS A 355 15.39 2.21 -0.59
CA LYS A 355 16.75 2.74 -0.77
C LYS A 355 17.52 2.09 -1.91
N ASN A 356 17.52 0.75 -1.98
CA ASN A 356 18.24 0.04 -3.05
C ASN A 356 17.64 0.32 -4.44
N PHE A 357 16.31 0.38 -4.52
CA PHE A 357 15.61 0.70 -5.76
C PHE A 357 16.08 2.05 -6.33
N PHE A 358 16.03 3.11 -5.51
CA PHE A 358 16.48 4.43 -5.94
C PHE A 358 17.98 4.49 -6.23
N LYS A 359 18.81 3.83 -5.42
CA LYS A 359 20.26 3.75 -5.65
C LYS A 359 20.57 3.22 -7.05
N ILE A 360 19.96 2.10 -7.44
CA ILE A 360 20.20 1.49 -8.76
C ILE A 360 19.59 2.32 -9.89
N ILE A 361 18.34 2.80 -9.74
CA ILE A 361 17.65 3.53 -10.80
C ILE A 361 18.30 4.89 -11.08
N ILE A 362 18.66 5.65 -10.05
CA ILE A 362 19.29 6.96 -10.26
C ILE A 362 20.70 6.77 -10.85
N LYS A 363 21.43 5.75 -10.40
CA LYS A 363 22.73 5.40 -10.97
C LYS A 363 22.65 5.02 -12.45
N TYR A 364 21.62 4.26 -12.81
CA TYR A 364 21.28 4.00 -14.20
C TYR A 364 21.04 5.30 -14.99
N ILE A 365 20.22 6.23 -14.46
CA ILE A 365 19.96 7.53 -15.11
C ILE A 365 21.26 8.32 -15.32
N VAL A 366 22.15 8.35 -14.32
CA VAL A 366 23.47 9.00 -14.44
C VAL A 366 24.29 8.36 -15.55
N TYR A 367 24.40 7.03 -15.55
CA TYR A 367 25.21 6.31 -16.54
C TYR A 367 24.66 6.48 -17.96
N TYR A 368 23.33 6.56 -18.11
CA TYR A 368 22.70 6.85 -19.39
C TYR A 368 23.18 8.17 -19.98
N ASN A 369 23.06 9.23 -19.18
CA ASN A 369 23.27 10.58 -19.68
C ASN A 369 24.75 10.84 -19.97
N ILE A 370 25.65 10.14 -19.29
CA ILE A 370 27.07 10.13 -19.63
C ILE A 370 27.29 9.40 -20.95
N TYR A 371 26.71 8.20 -21.13
CA TYR A 371 26.83 7.44 -22.37
C TYR A 371 26.34 8.20 -23.61
N LEU A 372 25.26 8.99 -23.48
CA LEU A 372 24.76 9.82 -24.58
C LEU A 372 25.74 10.92 -25.04
N LYS A 373 26.73 11.27 -24.21
CA LYS A 373 27.65 12.37 -24.46
C LYS A 373 29.11 11.94 -24.67
N PHE A 374 29.48 10.79 -24.15
CA PHE A 374 30.87 10.33 -24.09
C PHE A 374 30.99 8.88 -24.55
N ASN A 375 32.11 8.57 -25.21
CA ASN A 375 32.45 7.20 -25.52
C ASN A 375 32.91 6.47 -24.24
N ILE A 376 32.15 5.48 -23.79
CA ILE A 376 32.43 4.72 -22.56
C ILE A 376 33.31 3.52 -22.89
N LEU A 377 34.40 3.39 -22.13
CA LEU A 377 35.40 2.33 -22.27
C LEU A 377 35.35 1.36 -21.09
N LYS A 378 35.47 0.07 -21.40
CA LYS A 378 35.74 -0.99 -20.42
C LYS A 378 37.19 -0.91 -19.90
N LYS A 379 37.51 -1.68 -18.86
CA LYS A 379 38.89 -1.80 -18.33
C LYS A 379 39.92 -2.21 -19.40
N ASN A 380 39.52 -3.07 -20.34
CA ASN A 380 40.34 -3.53 -21.48
C ASN A 380 40.29 -2.57 -22.69
N LYS A 381 39.77 -1.35 -22.54
CA LYS A 381 39.60 -0.33 -23.59
C LYS A 381 38.66 -0.70 -24.74
N GLU A 382 37.91 -1.78 -24.62
CA GLU A 382 36.80 -2.04 -25.53
C GLU A 382 35.69 -1.03 -25.33
N GLN A 383 35.08 -0.58 -26.43
CA GLN A 383 33.90 0.26 -26.39
C GLN A 383 32.72 -0.50 -25.76
N PHE A 384 32.06 0.15 -24.82
CA PHE A 384 30.84 -0.37 -24.24
C PHE A 384 29.64 0.05 -25.07
N LEU A 385 28.93 -0.92 -25.63
CA LEU A 385 27.60 -0.72 -26.21
C LEU A 385 26.55 -0.99 -25.15
N ILE A 386 25.81 0.06 -24.85
CA ILE A 386 24.65 -0.02 -23.99
C ILE A 386 23.48 -0.58 -24.82
N ASN A 387 23.05 -1.80 -24.49
CA ASN A 387 21.81 -2.34 -25.05
C ASN A 387 20.61 -1.78 -24.27
N ASP A 388 19.76 -1.03 -24.99
CA ASP A 388 18.33 -0.88 -24.75
C ASP A 388 17.91 -0.10 -23.48
N PHE A 389 18.47 1.09 -23.25
CA PHE A 389 18.00 1.99 -22.15
C PHE A 389 16.51 2.33 -22.28
N ASP A 390 16.01 2.46 -23.50
CA ASP A 390 14.59 2.66 -23.75
C ASP A 390 13.74 1.54 -23.15
N LYS A 391 14.24 0.30 -23.09
CA LYS A 391 13.55 -0.85 -22.49
C LYS A 391 13.26 -0.65 -21.01
N TYR A 392 14.20 -0.12 -20.24
CA TYR A 392 14.04 0.06 -18.80
C TYR A 392 13.11 1.23 -18.47
N PHE A 393 13.20 2.34 -19.21
CA PHE A 393 12.22 3.43 -19.08
C PHE A 393 10.81 2.99 -19.53
N LYS A 394 10.69 2.23 -20.63
CA LYS A 394 9.40 1.68 -21.10
C LYS A 394 8.72 0.81 -20.06
N TRP A 395 9.48 0.03 -19.29
CA TRP A 395 8.91 -0.76 -18.20
C TRP A 395 8.34 0.09 -17.07
N LEU A 396 9.06 1.15 -16.67
CA LEU A 396 8.63 2.02 -15.58
C LEU A 396 7.39 2.85 -15.93
N LYS A 397 7.05 3.02 -17.22
CA LYS A 397 5.78 3.63 -17.65
C LYS A 397 4.52 2.91 -17.14
N LEU A 398 4.64 1.67 -16.67
CA LEU A 398 3.55 0.96 -15.99
C LEU A 398 3.24 1.55 -14.60
N TYR A 399 4.12 2.40 -14.06
CA TYR A 399 4.03 3.08 -12.77
C TYR A 399 4.14 4.59 -13.04
N PRO A 400 3.06 5.25 -13.46
CA PRO A 400 3.12 6.61 -14.00
C PRO A 400 3.67 7.63 -13.00
N ASN A 401 3.34 7.50 -11.71
CA ASN A 401 3.79 8.44 -10.69
C ASN A 401 5.28 8.27 -10.39
N VAL A 402 5.74 7.02 -10.27
CA VAL A 402 7.18 6.71 -10.16
C VAL A 402 7.92 7.17 -11.41
N TYR A 403 7.40 6.89 -12.60
CA TYR A 403 8.01 7.32 -13.86
C TYR A 403 8.17 8.84 -13.94
N LYS A 404 7.15 9.61 -13.54
CA LYS A 404 7.20 11.07 -13.47
C LYS A 404 8.31 11.56 -12.52
N LEU A 405 8.44 10.96 -11.34
CA LEU A 405 9.52 11.25 -10.40
C LEU A 405 10.90 10.97 -11.03
N LEU A 406 11.05 9.88 -11.79
CA LEU A 406 12.30 9.55 -12.47
C LEU A 406 12.66 10.52 -13.59
N LEU A 407 11.69 11.13 -14.26
CA LEU A 407 11.95 12.20 -15.23
C LEU A 407 12.56 13.43 -14.55
N THR A 408 12.14 13.78 -13.33
CA THR A 408 12.77 14.85 -12.53
C THR A 408 14.24 14.53 -12.26
N TYR A 409 14.56 13.29 -11.88
CA TYR A 409 15.97 12.87 -11.70
C TYR A 409 16.79 12.95 -12.98
N ASN A 410 16.19 12.60 -14.12
CA ASN A 410 16.85 12.71 -15.41
C ASN A 410 17.21 14.17 -15.73
N GLN A 411 16.29 15.11 -15.48
CA GLN A 411 16.56 16.54 -15.68
C GLN A 411 17.67 17.06 -14.75
N LEU A 412 17.66 16.67 -13.48
CA LEU A 412 18.71 17.04 -12.52
C LEU A 412 20.08 16.49 -12.94
N THR A 413 20.10 15.25 -13.40
CA THR A 413 21.32 14.61 -13.92
C THR A 413 21.88 15.35 -15.13
N LEU A 414 21.03 15.74 -16.08
CA LEU A 414 21.42 16.53 -17.25
C LEU A 414 22.01 17.88 -16.85
N LYS A 415 21.38 18.59 -15.91
CA LYS A 415 21.90 19.86 -15.37
C LYS A 415 23.27 19.69 -14.72
N TYR A 416 23.43 18.65 -13.91
CA TYR A 416 24.70 18.31 -13.27
C TYR A 416 25.80 18.02 -14.29
N ILE A 417 25.54 17.13 -15.27
CA ILE A 417 26.53 16.76 -16.29
C ILE A 417 26.87 17.95 -17.18
N ASN A 418 25.92 18.85 -17.49
CA ASN A 418 26.22 20.09 -18.17
C ASN A 418 27.21 20.91 -17.33
N LYS A 419 26.86 21.26 -16.09
CA LYS A 419 27.69 22.08 -15.20
C LYS A 419 29.12 21.53 -14.99
N GLU A 420 29.27 20.23 -14.84
CA GLU A 420 30.58 19.62 -14.52
C GLU A 420 31.50 19.47 -15.74
N PHE A 421 30.93 19.35 -16.94
CA PHE A 421 31.70 19.00 -18.14
C PHE A 421 31.63 20.05 -19.26
N PHE A 422 30.68 20.97 -19.27
CA PHE A 422 30.47 21.98 -20.31
C PHE A 422 30.31 23.36 -19.68
#